data_AF-A0A4R9K488-F1
#
_entry.id   AF-A0A4R9K488-F1
#
_cell.length_a   1.000
_cell.length_b   1.000
_cell.length_c   1.000
_cell.angle_alpha   90.00
_cell.angle_beta   90.00
_cell.angle_gamma   90.00
#
_symmetry.space_group_name_H-M   'P 1'
#
loop_
_entity.id
_entity.type
_entity.pdbx_description
1 polymer ?
#
loop_
_entity_poly.entity_id
_entity_poly.type
_entity_poly.pdbx_seq_one_letter_code
_entity_poly.pdbx_strand_id
1 'polypeptide(L)'
;MNKRFLYLIFTLIFLLVVFFFQEEKLENQSELNFWKENWKSIHFQPPKKEWCGVGEPAFISTEIEMRLYDRGWKKAPIFSISSIDEMTKEIVTYEGNYNIKNTFSDLSVLKTKFIDTAKEEEFSKYCLLDDAPKFILSLDSPLVSETKSNKTLYFGKKVESDSARILARESMQLISPYAYLLEKFRGSLVGLRERQFFTYNGGYIKRIELTGQGLRIIAENFAKKNQYESYVNQWSRPTGERIVLPPDIGNDWEIKLKALRADLYPDDVEGPGFSEVKKWKGATPEFTVSVAHSDSQEWKLSIYPRVEWKGKTYRPVLREISPYLSESMSFVNEESFQNFLQSALRVKSASRYERPNQKIQ
;
A
#
# COMPACT_ATOMS: atom_id res chain seq x y z
N MET A 1 33.45 -49.84 34.78
CA MET A 1 33.18 -48.49 34.26
C MET A 1 33.30 -47.49 35.41
N ASN A 2 34.09 -46.42 35.24
CA ASN A 2 34.46 -45.53 36.35
C ASN A 2 33.22 -44.71 36.79
N LYS A 3 32.85 -44.74 38.07
CA LYS A 3 31.59 -44.10 38.57
C LYS A 3 31.48 -42.63 38.15
N ARG A 4 32.60 -41.93 38.05
CA ARG A 4 32.71 -40.54 37.54
C ARG A 4 32.20 -40.37 36.11
N PHE A 5 32.43 -41.36 35.24
CA PHE A 5 31.96 -41.35 33.86
C PHE A 5 30.45 -41.54 33.78
N LEU A 6 29.89 -42.38 34.66
CA LEU A 6 28.45 -42.60 34.76
C LEU A 6 27.71 -41.33 35.23
N TYR A 7 28.26 -40.64 36.24
CA TYR A 7 27.70 -39.37 36.70
C TYR A 7 27.73 -38.30 35.62
N LEU A 8 28.82 -38.21 34.86
CA LEU A 8 28.96 -37.22 33.80
C LEU A 8 27.93 -37.43 32.68
N ILE A 9 27.69 -38.69 32.28
CA ILE A 9 26.63 -39.03 31.32
C ILE A 9 25.25 -38.65 31.88
N PHE A 10 24.98 -38.95 33.15
CA PHE A 10 23.69 -38.64 33.77
C PHE A 10 23.43 -37.13 33.84
N THR A 11 24.46 -36.34 34.17
CA THR A 11 24.37 -34.87 34.17
C THR A 11 24.15 -34.31 32.77
N LEU A 12 24.79 -34.88 31.75
CA LEU A 12 24.63 -34.46 30.36
C LEU A 12 23.23 -34.75 29.83
N ILE A 13 22.68 -35.94 30.13
CA ILE A 13 21.30 -36.30 29.79
C ILE A 13 20.32 -35.40 30.54
N PHE A 14 20.55 -35.15 31.83
CA PHE A 14 19.69 -34.26 32.61
C PHE A 14 19.69 -32.82 32.06
N LEU A 15 20.87 -32.27 31.73
CA LEU A 15 20.98 -30.96 31.09
C LEU A 15 20.27 -30.94 29.73
N LEU A 16 20.43 -31.98 28.91
CA LEU A 16 19.78 -32.07 27.61
C LEU A 16 18.25 -32.11 27.75
N VAL A 17 17.72 -32.84 28.75
CA VAL A 17 16.28 -32.86 29.07
C VAL A 17 15.82 -31.49 29.55
N VAL A 18 16.59 -30.80 30.40
CA VAL A 18 16.25 -29.44 30.86
C VAL A 18 16.24 -28.44 29.70
N PHE A 19 17.23 -28.50 28.80
CA PHE A 19 17.26 -27.65 27.60
C PHE A 19 16.10 -27.96 26.66
N PHE A 20 15.79 -29.24 26.43
CA PHE A 20 14.67 -29.65 25.57
C PHE A 20 13.31 -29.15 26.11
N PHE A 21 13.09 -29.25 27.43
CA PHE A 21 11.88 -28.71 28.07
C PHE A 21 11.86 -27.18 28.21
N GLN A 22 13.03 -26.52 28.21
CA GLN A 22 13.09 -25.05 28.16
C GLN A 22 12.83 -24.53 26.74
N GLU A 23 13.34 -25.19 25.70
CA GLU A 23 13.07 -24.87 24.30
C GLU A 23 11.58 -25.03 23.96
N GLU A 24 10.95 -26.14 24.37
CA GLU A 24 9.50 -26.35 24.16
C GLU A 24 8.62 -25.29 24.85
N LYS A 25 9.07 -24.74 25.99
CA LYS A 25 8.32 -23.69 26.72
C LYS A 25 8.48 -22.29 26.12
N LEU A 26 9.54 -22.01 25.37
CA LEU A 26 9.78 -20.69 24.78
C LEU A 26 9.04 -20.50 23.45
N GLU A 27 8.78 -21.56 22.69
CA GLU A 27 8.13 -21.46 21.37
C GLU A 27 6.59 -21.54 21.39
N ASN A 28 5.96 -22.14 22.41
CA ASN A 28 4.52 -22.41 22.41
C ASN A 28 3.73 -21.70 23.53
N GLN A 29 3.80 -20.37 23.62
CA GLN A 29 2.66 -19.61 24.17
C GLN A 29 1.64 -19.38 23.05
N SER A 30 0.53 -20.12 23.09
CA SER A 30 -0.55 -20.02 22.11
C SER A 30 -1.05 -18.58 22.00
N GLU A 31 -0.96 -17.99 20.81
CA GLU A 31 -1.48 -16.65 20.57
C GLU A 31 -2.99 -16.60 20.77
N LEU A 32 -3.47 -15.53 21.40
CA LEU A 32 -4.89 -15.28 21.61
C LEU A 32 -5.37 -14.22 20.61
N ASN A 33 -6.60 -14.37 20.11
CA ASN A 33 -7.26 -13.30 19.37
C ASN A 33 -7.86 -12.32 20.37
N PHE A 34 -7.42 -11.05 20.32
CA PHE A 34 -8.00 -9.98 21.13
C PHE A 34 -9.36 -9.54 20.58
N TRP A 35 -9.47 -9.40 19.26
CA TRP A 35 -10.74 -9.17 18.57
C TRP A 35 -10.72 -9.75 17.15
N LYS A 36 -11.89 -9.71 16.51
CA LYS A 36 -12.06 -9.99 15.08
C LYS A 36 -13.08 -9.03 14.49
N GLU A 37 -12.61 -7.97 13.86
CA GLU A 37 -13.41 -6.84 13.39
C GLU A 37 -13.02 -6.45 11.96
N ASN A 38 -13.94 -5.89 11.18
CA ASN A 38 -13.67 -5.45 9.80
C ASN A 38 -13.55 -3.92 9.76
N TRP A 39 -12.41 -3.39 10.22
CA TRP A 39 -12.16 -1.95 10.28
C TRP A 39 -12.22 -1.31 8.90
N LYS A 40 -12.93 -0.18 8.80
CA LYS A 40 -13.08 0.59 7.56
C LYS A 40 -12.20 1.82 7.53
N SER A 41 -11.89 2.39 8.69
CA SER A 41 -10.85 3.40 8.81
C SER A 41 -9.98 3.21 10.05
N ILE A 42 -8.73 3.67 9.92
CA ILE A 42 -7.70 3.65 10.96
C ILE A 42 -7.05 5.02 10.95
N HIS A 43 -7.10 5.74 12.06
CA HIS A 43 -6.42 7.02 12.22
C HIS A 43 -5.20 6.83 13.12
N PHE A 44 -4.02 7.01 12.56
CA PHE A 44 -2.77 7.02 13.31
C PHE A 44 -2.49 8.41 13.85
N GLN A 45 -2.31 8.50 15.16
CA GLN A 45 -1.78 9.68 15.83
C GLN A 45 -0.37 9.38 16.34
N PRO A 46 0.63 10.19 15.96
CA PRO A 46 2.00 10.02 16.44
C PRO A 46 2.14 10.33 17.92
N PRO A 47 3.26 9.92 18.56
CA PRO A 47 3.49 10.27 19.96
C PRO A 47 3.59 11.78 20.14
N LYS A 48 3.13 12.27 21.29
CA LYS A 48 3.43 13.64 21.72
C LYS A 48 4.85 13.75 22.28
N LYS A 49 5.35 14.97 22.46
CA LYS A 49 6.72 15.23 22.95
C LYS A 49 6.97 14.67 24.35
N GLU A 50 5.91 14.56 25.14
CA GLU A 50 5.92 14.08 26.52
C GLU A 50 6.01 12.54 26.62
N TRP A 51 5.84 11.82 25.51
CA TRP A 51 5.83 10.37 25.50
C TRP A 51 7.16 9.78 25.94
N CYS A 52 7.12 8.94 26.97
CA CYS A 52 8.31 8.35 27.59
C CYS A 52 8.91 7.13 26.85
N GLY A 53 8.40 6.81 25.65
CA GLY A 53 8.88 5.67 24.86
C GLY A 53 10.09 5.98 23.99
N VAL A 54 10.62 4.96 23.31
CA VAL A 54 11.76 5.12 22.38
C VAL A 54 11.28 5.76 21.09
N GLY A 55 11.68 7.02 20.89
CA GLY A 55 11.36 7.83 19.72
C GLY A 55 12.21 7.52 18.48
N GLU A 56 13.28 6.72 18.58
CA GLU A 56 14.18 6.42 17.46
C GLU A 56 13.98 4.99 16.92
N PRO A 57 13.88 4.79 15.59
CA PRO A 57 13.72 5.80 14.54
C PRO A 57 12.44 6.62 14.68
N ALA A 58 12.47 7.89 14.26
CA ALA A 58 11.35 8.82 14.40
C ALA A 58 10.05 8.28 13.79
N PHE A 59 8.94 8.50 14.49
CA PHE A 59 7.61 8.31 13.93
C PHE A 59 7.32 9.36 12.85
N ILE A 60 6.44 9.00 11.91
CA ILE A 60 5.84 9.99 11.02
C ILE A 60 5.19 11.06 11.90
N SER A 61 5.60 12.32 11.74
CA SER A 61 5.22 13.41 12.64
C SER A 61 3.79 13.92 12.45
N THR A 62 3.16 13.57 11.32
CA THR A 62 1.81 14.00 10.96
C THR A 62 0.79 12.92 11.30
N GLU A 63 -0.41 13.34 11.66
CA GLU A 63 -1.55 12.43 11.74
C GLU A 63 -1.90 11.87 10.36
N ILE A 64 -2.32 10.60 10.34
CA ILE A 64 -2.58 9.86 9.11
C ILE A 64 -3.93 9.17 9.22
N GLU A 65 -4.80 9.40 8.24
CA GLU A 65 -6.02 8.62 8.08
C GLU A 65 -5.83 7.56 7.00
N MET A 66 -6.14 6.31 7.32
CA MET A 66 -6.17 5.21 6.38
C MET A 66 -7.62 4.75 6.19
N ARG A 67 -8.02 4.48 4.95
CA ARG A 67 -9.38 4.00 4.63
C ARG A 67 -9.36 2.77 3.73
N LEU A 68 -10.33 1.89 3.96
CA LEU A 68 -10.61 0.71 3.15
C LEU A 68 -11.89 0.94 2.35
N TYR A 69 -11.77 0.91 1.02
CA TYR A 69 -12.89 0.93 0.08
C TYR A 69 -13.21 -0.48 -0.38
N ASP A 70 -14.34 -1.00 0.10
CA ASP A 70 -14.85 -2.30 -0.34
C ASP A 70 -15.42 -2.17 -1.77
N ARG A 71 -15.05 -3.12 -2.63
CA ARG A 71 -15.48 -3.16 -4.02
C ARG A 71 -16.52 -4.25 -4.29
N GLY A 72 -16.98 -4.92 -3.25
CA GLY A 72 -17.93 -6.02 -3.33
C GLY A 72 -17.28 -7.36 -3.66
N TRP A 73 -18.12 -8.33 -4.00
CA TRP A 73 -17.74 -9.74 -4.09
C TRP A 73 -16.59 -10.00 -5.08
N LYS A 74 -15.53 -10.68 -4.60
CA LYS A 74 -14.34 -11.10 -5.37
C LYS A 74 -13.53 -9.96 -6.02
N LYS A 75 -13.73 -8.71 -5.62
CA LYS A 75 -12.90 -7.59 -6.06
C LYS A 75 -11.92 -7.20 -4.97
N ALA A 76 -10.68 -6.92 -5.36
CA ALA A 76 -9.67 -6.48 -4.41
C ALA A 76 -10.06 -5.11 -3.85
N PRO A 77 -10.03 -4.91 -2.51
CA PRO A 77 -10.31 -3.61 -1.91
C PRO A 77 -9.23 -2.60 -2.29
N ILE A 78 -9.59 -1.32 -2.28
CA ILE A 78 -8.64 -0.20 -2.43
C ILE A 78 -8.37 0.37 -1.05
N PHE A 79 -7.12 0.69 -0.78
CA PHE A 79 -6.70 1.33 0.46
C PHE A 79 -6.21 2.74 0.14
N SER A 80 -6.61 3.72 0.93
CA SER A 80 -6.05 5.07 0.83
C SER A 80 -5.35 5.46 2.11
N ILE A 81 -4.43 6.40 1.95
CA ILE A 81 -3.75 7.11 3.03
C ILE A 81 -3.94 8.61 2.79
N SER A 82 -4.36 9.32 3.83
CA SER A 82 -4.58 10.75 3.81
C SER A 82 -3.89 11.44 4.97
N SER A 83 -3.42 12.66 4.75
CA SER A 83 -2.82 13.52 5.76
C SER A 83 -3.16 14.97 5.46
N ILE A 84 -3.06 15.85 6.46
CA ILE A 84 -3.19 17.30 6.24
C ILE A 84 -1.80 17.85 5.91
N ASP A 85 -1.66 18.49 4.76
CA ASP A 85 -0.42 19.19 4.42
C ASP A 85 -0.23 20.41 5.32
N GLU A 86 0.96 20.55 5.91
CA GLU A 86 1.22 21.59 6.90
C GLU A 86 1.17 23.00 6.31
N MET A 87 1.59 23.17 5.05
CA MET A 87 1.67 24.47 4.39
C MET A 87 0.31 24.93 3.85
N THR A 88 -0.38 24.05 3.11
CA THR A 88 -1.61 24.39 2.41
C THR A 88 -2.87 24.14 3.22
N LYS A 89 -2.78 23.34 4.30
CA LYS A 89 -3.89 22.83 5.10
C LYS A 89 -4.92 22.02 4.29
N GLU A 90 -4.56 21.61 3.07
CA GLU A 90 -5.38 20.74 2.24
C GLU A 90 -5.16 19.28 2.62
N ILE A 91 -6.21 18.48 2.46
CA ILE A 91 -6.09 17.03 2.61
C ILE A 91 -5.37 16.48 1.39
N VAL A 92 -4.28 15.78 1.65
CA VAL A 92 -3.48 15.08 0.67
C VAL A 92 -3.82 13.60 0.76
N THR A 93 -4.15 12.97 -0.36
CA THR A 93 -4.61 11.59 -0.40
C THR A 93 -3.90 10.81 -1.50
N TYR A 94 -3.47 9.58 -1.19
CA TYR A 94 -2.87 8.64 -2.14
C TYR A 94 -3.36 7.21 -1.85
N GLU A 95 -3.15 6.29 -2.78
CA GLU A 95 -3.32 4.85 -2.53
C GLU A 95 -2.27 4.38 -1.53
N GLY A 96 -2.69 3.59 -0.55
CA GLY A 96 -1.82 2.97 0.44
C GLY A 96 -1.17 1.72 -0.13
N ASN A 97 0.12 1.51 0.15
CA ASN A 97 0.85 0.33 -0.31
C ASN A 97 0.59 -0.91 0.57
N TYR A 98 1.41 -1.95 0.37
CA TYR A 98 1.31 -3.20 1.11
C TYR A 98 1.37 -3.04 2.64
N ASN A 99 2.09 -2.05 3.17
CA ASN A 99 2.14 -1.80 4.61
C ASN A 99 0.76 -1.40 5.15
N ILE A 100 0.04 -0.55 4.42
CA ILE A 100 -1.32 -0.12 4.76
C ILE A 100 -2.29 -1.29 4.66
N LYS A 101 -2.24 -2.04 3.56
CA LYS A 101 -3.05 -3.26 3.39
C LYS A 101 -2.83 -4.26 4.55
N ASN A 102 -1.57 -4.51 4.91
CA ASN A 102 -1.24 -5.42 6.00
C ASN A 102 -1.74 -4.88 7.34
N THR A 103 -1.61 -3.58 7.60
CA THR A 103 -2.15 -2.97 8.83
C THR A 103 -3.64 -3.21 8.99
N PHE A 104 -4.46 -3.07 7.95
CA PHE A 104 -5.86 -3.46 7.99
C PHE A 104 -6.05 -4.95 8.27
N SER A 105 -5.29 -5.83 7.60
CA SER A 105 -5.38 -7.28 7.80
C SER A 105 -5.02 -7.70 9.23
N ASP A 106 -3.90 -7.19 9.75
CA ASP A 106 -3.37 -7.49 11.08
C ASP A 106 -4.30 -6.94 12.18
N LEU A 107 -4.83 -5.73 12.01
CA LEU A 107 -5.78 -5.15 12.95
C LEU A 107 -7.17 -5.76 12.82
N SER A 108 -7.54 -6.37 11.69
CA SER A 108 -8.85 -7.04 11.58
C SER A 108 -8.92 -8.28 12.46
N VAL A 109 -7.79 -8.99 12.62
CA VAL A 109 -7.66 -10.11 13.55
C VAL A 109 -6.46 -9.84 14.46
N LEU A 110 -6.65 -8.98 15.45
CA LEU A 110 -5.55 -8.59 16.33
C LEU A 110 -5.20 -9.76 17.24
N LYS A 111 -3.97 -10.27 17.09
CA LYS A 111 -3.41 -11.31 17.96
C LYS A 111 -2.52 -10.72 19.04
N THR A 112 -2.53 -11.35 20.21
CA THR A 112 -1.76 -10.94 21.39
C THR A 112 -1.26 -12.15 22.17
N LYS A 113 -0.20 -11.96 22.96
CA LYS A 113 0.37 -12.98 23.85
C LYS A 113 -0.46 -13.17 25.13
N PHE A 114 -0.96 -12.06 25.67
CA PHE A 114 -1.77 -12.03 26.88
C PHE A 114 -2.82 -10.92 26.79
N ILE A 115 -3.80 -10.99 27.68
CA ILE A 115 -4.85 -9.99 27.87
C ILE A 115 -5.06 -9.86 29.39
N ASP A 116 -4.64 -8.75 29.96
CA ASP A 116 -4.80 -8.46 31.39
C ASP A 116 -5.60 -7.17 31.60
N THR A 117 -6.31 -7.07 32.72
CA THR A 117 -6.94 -5.81 33.13
C THR A 117 -5.96 -5.05 34.02
N ALA A 118 -5.62 -3.83 33.63
CA ALA A 118 -4.62 -3.00 34.31
C ALA A 118 -5.24 -1.72 34.86
N LYS A 119 -4.64 -1.17 35.91
CA LYS A 119 -5.02 0.14 36.46
C LYS A 119 -4.26 1.27 35.77
N GLU A 120 -4.72 2.51 35.94
CA GLU A 120 -4.08 3.68 35.31
C GLU A 120 -2.61 3.85 35.69
N GLU A 121 -2.22 3.50 36.93
CA GLU A 121 -0.83 3.60 37.37
C GLU A 121 0.10 2.64 36.60
N GLU A 122 -0.42 1.54 36.09
CA GLU A 122 0.34 0.60 35.26
C GLU A 122 0.55 1.15 33.85
N PHE A 123 -0.42 1.87 33.28
CA PHE A 123 -0.28 2.49 31.96
C PHE A 123 0.83 3.53 31.92
N SER A 124 0.99 4.32 32.98
CA SER A 124 2.09 5.28 33.10
C SER A 124 3.46 4.59 33.03
N LYS A 125 3.63 3.45 33.73
CA LYS A 125 4.90 2.68 33.74
C LYS A 125 5.32 2.16 32.36
N TYR A 126 4.35 1.95 31.48
CA TYR A 126 4.56 1.39 30.14
C TYR A 126 4.46 2.41 29.01
N CYS A 127 4.35 3.70 29.31
CA CYS A 127 4.19 4.77 28.32
C CYS A 127 2.92 4.60 27.47
N LEU A 128 1.80 4.22 28.10
CA LEU A 128 0.52 3.91 27.47
C LEU A 128 -0.57 4.97 27.75
N LEU A 129 -0.17 6.18 28.19
CA LEU A 129 -1.08 7.29 28.43
C LEU A 129 -1.44 7.99 27.11
N ASP A 130 -2.15 9.11 27.18
CA ASP A 130 -2.76 9.77 26.00
C ASP A 130 -1.76 10.44 25.05
N ASP A 131 -0.52 10.58 25.50
CA ASP A 131 0.66 11.02 24.75
C ASP A 131 1.27 9.92 23.87
N ALA A 132 0.90 8.65 24.10
CA ALA A 132 1.38 7.52 23.33
C ALA A 132 0.93 7.53 21.86
N PRO A 133 1.73 6.96 20.94
CA PRO A 133 1.26 6.72 19.59
C PRO A 133 0.06 5.78 19.61
N LYS A 134 -0.93 6.05 18.78
CA LYS A 134 -2.18 5.29 18.83
C LYS A 134 -2.86 5.14 17.48
N PHE A 135 -3.62 4.05 17.37
CA PHE A 135 -4.60 3.87 16.31
C PHE A 135 -6.01 4.08 16.86
N ILE A 136 -6.76 4.96 16.22
CA ILE A 136 -8.19 5.12 16.44
C ILE A 136 -8.88 4.35 15.32
N LEU A 137 -9.67 3.35 15.69
CA LEU A 137 -10.27 2.36 14.80
C LEU A 137 -11.76 2.61 14.67
N SER A 138 -12.27 2.54 13.44
CA SER A 138 -13.69 2.72 13.15
C SER A 138 -14.22 1.64 12.21
N LEU A 139 -15.41 1.15 12.52
CA LEU A 139 -16.20 0.23 11.69
C LEU A 139 -16.88 0.97 10.53
N ASP A 140 -17.02 2.28 10.65
CA ASP A 140 -17.49 3.17 9.60
C ASP A 140 -16.31 3.84 8.89
N SER A 141 -16.54 4.41 7.70
CA SER A 141 -15.58 5.27 7.00
C SER A 141 -16.07 6.72 6.98
N PRO A 142 -16.16 7.42 8.14
CA PRO A 142 -16.56 8.82 8.15
C PRO A 142 -15.55 9.70 7.41
N LEU A 143 -15.97 10.89 6.99
CA LEU A 143 -15.07 11.92 6.46
C LEU A 143 -14.03 12.31 7.53
N VAL A 144 -12.88 12.86 7.10
CA VAL A 144 -11.71 13.16 7.94
C VAL A 144 -12.10 13.96 9.20
N SER A 145 -13.14 14.78 9.09
CA SER A 145 -13.66 15.69 10.11
C SER A 145 -14.67 15.08 11.10
N GLU A 146 -15.10 13.83 10.92
CA GLU A 146 -16.20 13.20 11.67
C GLU A 146 -15.77 11.90 12.37
N THR A 147 -14.57 11.87 12.94
CA THR A 147 -13.99 10.67 13.57
C THR A 147 -14.87 10.16 14.72
N LYS A 148 -15.75 9.20 14.44
CA LYS A 148 -16.40 8.37 15.45
C LYS A 148 -15.50 7.18 15.74
N SER A 149 -14.92 7.13 16.94
CA SER A 149 -14.05 6.03 17.34
C SER A 149 -14.87 4.85 17.89
N ASN A 150 -14.65 3.64 17.37
CA ASN A 150 -15.13 2.42 18.02
C ASN A 150 -14.14 1.94 19.07
N LYS A 151 -12.84 1.92 18.75
CA LYS A 151 -11.77 1.49 19.64
C LYS A 151 -10.53 2.36 19.47
N THR A 152 -9.73 2.50 20.53
CA THR A 152 -8.44 3.20 20.46
C THR A 152 -7.35 2.33 21.05
N LEU A 153 -6.35 2.00 20.24
CA LEU A 153 -5.21 1.17 20.60
C LEU A 153 -3.97 2.06 20.81
N TYR A 154 -3.56 2.22 22.05
CA TYR A 154 -2.35 2.95 22.44
C TYR A 154 -1.15 2.00 22.46
N PHE A 155 0.01 2.44 21.99
CA PHE A 155 1.22 1.62 21.97
C PHE A 155 2.32 2.20 22.87
N GLY A 156 2.88 1.36 23.73
CA GLY A 156 3.86 1.74 24.72
C GLY A 156 5.28 1.46 24.26
N LYS A 157 6.18 1.21 25.22
CA LYS A 157 7.54 0.77 24.90
C LYS A 157 7.59 -0.71 24.48
N LYS A 158 8.60 -1.06 23.69
CA LYS A 158 8.93 -2.47 23.37
C LYS A 158 9.23 -3.23 24.66
N VAL A 159 8.88 -4.51 24.68
CA VAL A 159 9.18 -5.39 25.81
C VAL A 159 10.66 -5.79 25.71
N GLU A 160 11.47 -5.47 26.72
CA GLU A 160 12.92 -5.73 26.69
C GLU A 160 13.26 -7.23 26.53
N SER A 161 12.40 -8.11 27.04
CA SER A 161 12.54 -9.56 26.92
C SER A 161 11.98 -10.15 25.62
N ASP A 162 11.25 -9.38 24.81
CA ASP A 162 10.59 -9.83 23.57
C ASP A 162 10.53 -8.67 22.56
N SER A 163 11.61 -8.51 21.78
CA SER A 163 11.73 -7.42 20.81
C SER A 163 10.72 -7.50 19.67
N ALA A 164 10.08 -8.65 19.47
CA ALA A 164 9.05 -8.85 18.45
C ALA A 164 7.69 -8.30 18.90
N ARG A 165 7.50 -7.98 20.18
CA ARG A 165 6.24 -7.52 20.76
C ARG A 165 6.35 -6.15 21.44
N ILE A 166 5.21 -5.51 21.57
CA ILE A 166 5.05 -4.20 22.18
C ILE A 166 3.90 -4.26 23.17
N LEU A 167 4.01 -3.56 24.30
CA LEU A 167 2.85 -3.39 25.18
C LEU A 167 1.88 -2.41 24.53
N ALA A 168 0.60 -2.74 24.55
CA ALA A 168 -0.45 -1.89 24.02
C ALA A 168 -1.67 -1.88 24.96
N ARG A 169 -2.46 -0.81 24.90
CA ARG A 169 -3.66 -0.61 25.71
C ARG A 169 -4.86 -0.37 24.82
N GLU A 170 -5.96 -1.05 25.13
CA GLU A 170 -7.30 -0.65 24.67
C GLU A 170 -8.24 -0.58 25.87
N SER A 171 -8.83 0.59 26.13
CA SER A 171 -9.60 0.83 27.36
C SER A 171 -8.77 0.44 28.61
N MET A 172 -9.31 -0.39 29.50
CA MET A 172 -8.64 -0.90 30.71
C MET A 172 -7.83 -2.19 30.48
N GLN A 173 -7.68 -2.64 29.23
CA GLN A 173 -6.99 -3.90 28.90
C GLN A 173 -5.56 -3.63 28.43
N LEU A 174 -4.60 -4.32 29.06
CA LEU A 174 -3.21 -4.40 28.65
C LEU A 174 -3.01 -5.66 27.80
N ILE A 175 -2.41 -5.47 26.62
CA ILE A 175 -2.14 -6.53 25.65
C ILE A 175 -0.70 -6.43 25.11
N SER A 176 -0.25 -7.48 24.44
CA SER A 176 1.08 -7.59 23.84
C SER A 176 1.00 -8.10 22.38
N PRO A 177 0.55 -7.25 21.44
CA PRO A 177 0.59 -7.56 20.01
C PRO A 177 2.02 -7.48 19.46
N TYR A 178 2.17 -7.82 18.17
CA TYR A 178 3.44 -7.68 17.48
C TYR A 178 3.85 -6.22 17.30
N ALA A 179 5.13 -5.93 17.53
CA ALA A 179 5.71 -4.61 17.40
C ALA A 179 5.62 -4.07 15.96
N TYR A 180 5.70 -4.95 14.96
CA TYR A 180 5.69 -4.54 13.54
C TYR A 180 4.42 -3.75 13.15
N LEU A 181 3.31 -3.89 13.89
CA LEU A 181 2.10 -3.11 13.68
C LEU A 181 2.38 -1.61 13.74
N LEU A 182 3.18 -1.19 14.72
CA LEU A 182 3.55 0.19 14.95
C LEU A 182 4.80 0.59 14.16
N GLU A 183 5.78 -0.31 14.01
CA GLU A 183 7.07 0.01 13.38
C GLU A 183 6.94 0.44 11.91
N LYS A 184 5.87 0.02 11.21
CA LYS A 184 5.55 0.49 9.84
C LYS A 184 5.39 2.03 9.75
N PHE A 185 5.08 2.69 10.86
CA PHE A 185 4.85 4.14 10.95
C PHE A 185 6.08 4.91 11.45
N ARG A 186 7.23 4.24 11.56
CA ARG A 186 8.53 4.89 11.75
C ARG A 186 9.12 5.24 10.37
N GLY A 187 9.63 6.45 10.22
CA GLY A 187 10.20 6.97 8.97
C GLY A 187 9.30 7.98 8.27
N SER A 188 9.25 7.91 6.94
CA SER A 188 8.53 8.88 6.10
C SER A 188 7.16 8.39 5.67
N LEU A 189 6.19 9.30 5.66
CA LEU A 189 4.84 9.09 5.15
C LEU A 189 4.83 8.58 3.69
N VAL A 190 5.82 9.00 2.90
CA VAL A 190 5.98 8.57 1.50
C VAL A 190 6.19 7.07 1.40
N GLY A 191 6.84 6.46 2.39
CA GLY A 191 7.06 5.01 2.46
C GLY A 191 5.79 4.18 2.63
N LEU A 192 4.65 4.82 2.89
CA LEU A 192 3.34 4.18 3.02
C LEU A 192 2.46 4.31 1.76
N ARG A 193 2.90 5.09 0.78
CA ARG A 193 2.16 5.34 -0.47
C ARG A 193 2.53 4.32 -1.53
N GLU A 194 1.56 3.99 -2.37
CA GLU A 194 1.83 3.22 -3.58
C GLU A 194 2.45 4.14 -4.63
N ARG A 195 3.64 3.75 -5.13
CA ARG A 195 4.33 4.52 -6.16
C ARG A 195 3.85 4.12 -7.54
N GLN A 196 3.51 2.85 -7.77
CA GLN A 196 3.04 2.43 -9.08
C GLN A 196 1.62 2.95 -9.31
N PHE A 197 1.38 3.63 -10.43
CA PHE A 197 0.00 4.03 -10.77
C PHE A 197 -0.87 2.82 -11.13
N PHE A 198 -0.22 1.70 -11.40
CA PHE A 198 -0.84 0.45 -11.72
C PHE A 198 -0.41 -0.62 -10.73
N THR A 199 -1.36 -1.16 -9.97
CA THR A 199 -1.14 -2.27 -9.05
C THR A 199 -2.14 -3.36 -9.41
N TYR A 200 -1.66 -4.47 -9.97
CA TYR A 200 -2.53 -5.55 -10.44
C TYR A 200 -2.83 -6.54 -9.32
N ASN A 201 -4.11 -6.72 -9.01
CA ASN A 201 -4.58 -7.65 -7.98
C ASN A 201 -5.50 -8.76 -8.52
N GLY A 202 -5.56 -8.96 -9.85
CA GLY A 202 -6.32 -10.03 -10.53
C GLY A 202 -6.95 -9.60 -11.86
N GLY A 203 -7.24 -10.56 -12.76
CA GLY A 203 -7.87 -10.32 -14.08
C GLY A 203 -6.91 -10.05 -15.24
N TYR A 204 -7.25 -9.15 -16.16
CA TYR A 204 -6.33 -8.61 -17.18
C TYR A 204 -6.79 -7.22 -17.62
N ILE A 205 -5.89 -6.43 -18.20
CA ILE A 205 -6.26 -5.14 -18.80
C ILE A 205 -7.10 -5.41 -20.04
N LYS A 206 -8.35 -4.97 -20.04
CA LYS A 206 -9.30 -5.12 -21.15
C LYS A 206 -9.16 -4.01 -22.18
N ARG A 207 -8.82 -2.79 -21.77
CA ARG A 207 -8.67 -1.63 -22.66
C ARG A 207 -7.65 -0.63 -22.12
N ILE A 208 -6.84 -0.09 -23.00
CA ILE A 208 -5.99 1.08 -22.77
C ILE A 208 -6.42 2.14 -23.80
N GLU A 209 -6.73 3.34 -23.34
CA GLU A 209 -7.04 4.49 -24.18
C GLU A 209 -6.16 5.68 -23.78
N LEU A 210 -5.45 6.26 -24.75
CA LEU A 210 -4.71 7.51 -24.61
C LEU A 210 -5.40 8.57 -25.45
N THR A 211 -5.79 9.68 -24.84
CA THR A 211 -6.33 10.87 -25.51
C THR A 211 -5.53 12.10 -25.15
N GLY A 212 -5.43 13.07 -26.05
CA GLY A 212 -4.71 14.32 -25.80
C GLY A 212 -4.00 14.86 -27.03
N GLN A 213 -3.85 16.18 -27.12
CA GLN A 213 -3.14 16.86 -28.22
C GLN A 213 -3.58 16.41 -29.63
N GLY A 214 -4.88 16.21 -29.86
CA GLY A 214 -5.41 15.72 -31.14
C GLY A 214 -5.16 14.24 -31.43
N LEU A 215 -4.57 13.49 -30.49
CA LEU A 215 -4.39 12.05 -30.55
C LEU A 215 -5.50 11.33 -29.80
N ARG A 216 -5.95 10.21 -30.37
CA ARG A 216 -6.77 9.20 -29.70
C ARG A 216 -6.28 7.82 -30.13
N ILE A 217 -5.73 7.07 -29.19
CA ILE A 217 -5.14 5.74 -29.41
C ILE A 217 -5.84 4.78 -28.46
N ILE A 218 -6.38 3.69 -29.00
CA ILE A 218 -7.14 2.68 -28.23
C ILE A 218 -6.59 1.30 -28.57
N ALA A 219 -6.33 0.51 -27.55
CA ALA A 219 -6.12 -0.93 -27.68
C ALA A 219 -7.07 -1.68 -26.75
N GLU A 220 -7.75 -2.68 -27.30
CA GLU A 220 -8.59 -3.62 -26.57
C GLU A 220 -7.89 -4.97 -26.50
N ASN A 221 -8.05 -5.65 -25.38
CA ASN A 221 -7.46 -6.96 -25.12
C ASN A 221 -8.54 -8.00 -24.90
N PHE A 222 -8.40 -9.13 -25.57
CA PHE A 222 -9.23 -10.31 -25.39
C PHE A 222 -8.37 -11.46 -24.88
N ALA A 223 -7.84 -11.30 -23.67
CA ALA A 223 -6.92 -12.27 -23.11
C ALA A 223 -7.60 -13.63 -22.91
N LYS A 224 -6.89 -14.71 -23.23
CA LYS A 224 -7.35 -16.09 -23.04
C LYS A 224 -6.45 -16.80 -22.06
N LYS A 225 -7.01 -17.65 -21.20
CA LYS A 225 -6.20 -18.50 -20.34
C LYS A 225 -5.48 -19.56 -21.19
N ASN A 226 -4.21 -19.78 -20.89
CA ASN A 226 -3.45 -20.90 -21.42
C ASN A 226 -3.66 -22.17 -20.57
N GLN A 227 -2.94 -23.24 -20.91
CA GLN A 227 -3.00 -24.53 -20.20
C GLN A 227 -2.54 -24.46 -18.73
N TYR A 228 -1.90 -23.34 -18.32
CA TYR A 228 -1.43 -23.07 -16.97
C TYR A 228 -2.29 -22.02 -16.26
N GLU A 229 -3.54 -21.85 -16.67
CA GLU A 229 -4.49 -20.87 -16.12
C GLU A 229 -4.03 -19.40 -16.17
N SER A 230 -2.98 -19.10 -16.95
CA SER A 230 -2.39 -17.77 -17.09
C SER A 230 -2.94 -17.05 -18.32
N TYR A 231 -3.22 -15.76 -18.21
CA TYR A 231 -3.77 -14.97 -19.31
C TYR A 231 -2.71 -14.66 -20.38
N VAL A 232 -3.03 -14.97 -21.63
CA VAL A 232 -2.27 -14.60 -22.82
C VAL A 232 -3.05 -13.51 -23.56
N ASN A 233 -2.45 -12.33 -23.67
CA ASN A 233 -3.08 -11.16 -24.26
C ASN A 233 -3.29 -11.31 -25.77
N GLN A 234 -4.41 -10.75 -26.24
CA GLN A 234 -4.73 -10.63 -27.66
C GLN A 234 -5.22 -9.21 -27.92
N TRP A 235 -4.26 -8.36 -28.26
CA TRP A 235 -4.49 -6.94 -28.48
C TRP A 235 -5.10 -6.67 -29.86
N SER A 236 -6.03 -5.73 -29.91
CA SER A 236 -6.61 -5.23 -31.15
C SER A 236 -6.98 -3.76 -31.04
N ARG A 237 -6.96 -3.07 -32.18
CA ARG A 237 -7.39 -1.67 -32.28
C ARG A 237 -8.80 -1.60 -32.90
N PRO A 238 -9.74 -0.84 -32.30
CA PRO A 238 -11.06 -0.61 -32.87
C PRO A 238 -11.00 0.56 -33.86
N THR A 239 -10.78 0.30 -35.15
CA THR A 239 -10.77 1.33 -36.21
C THR A 239 -11.69 0.95 -37.36
N GLY A 240 -13.01 1.06 -37.18
CA GLY A 240 -14.03 0.67 -38.17
C GLY A 240 -14.12 -0.85 -38.41
N GLU A 241 -12.97 -1.47 -38.65
CA GLU A 241 -12.70 -2.90 -38.61
C GLU A 241 -11.73 -3.21 -37.45
N ARG A 242 -11.87 -4.39 -36.85
CA ARG A 242 -10.99 -4.85 -35.76
C ARG A 242 -9.63 -5.25 -36.32
N ILE A 243 -8.61 -4.43 -36.06
CA ILE A 243 -7.22 -4.72 -36.45
C ILE A 243 -6.55 -5.47 -35.31
N VAL A 244 -6.19 -6.73 -35.52
CA VAL A 244 -5.38 -7.51 -34.56
C VAL A 244 -3.96 -6.97 -34.59
N LEU A 245 -3.43 -6.65 -33.41
CA LEU A 245 -2.08 -6.12 -33.24
C LEU A 245 -1.07 -7.27 -33.09
N PRO A 246 0.17 -7.11 -33.56
CA PRO A 246 1.27 -7.97 -33.19
C PRO A 246 1.41 -8.05 -31.65
N PRO A 247 1.64 -9.24 -31.07
CA PRO A 247 1.71 -9.39 -29.62
C PRO A 247 2.77 -8.51 -28.94
N ASP A 248 3.93 -8.30 -29.59
CA ASP A 248 5.02 -7.47 -29.10
C ASP A 248 4.61 -6.00 -28.96
N ILE A 249 3.81 -5.47 -29.88
CA ILE A 249 3.37 -4.07 -29.85
C ILE A 249 2.40 -3.82 -28.70
N GLY A 250 1.35 -4.65 -28.58
CA GLY A 250 0.35 -4.47 -27.53
C GLY A 250 0.90 -4.75 -26.13
N ASN A 251 1.74 -5.78 -25.99
CA ASN A 251 2.38 -6.11 -24.71
C ASN A 251 3.42 -5.08 -24.31
N ASP A 252 4.20 -4.52 -25.25
CA ASP A 252 5.13 -3.42 -24.94
C ASP A 252 4.38 -2.22 -24.36
N TRP A 253 3.23 -1.84 -24.94
CA TRP A 253 2.45 -0.72 -24.41
C TRP A 253 1.93 -0.98 -23.00
N GLU A 254 1.44 -2.19 -22.74
CA GLU A 254 1.07 -2.61 -21.38
C GLU A 254 2.27 -2.59 -20.41
N ILE A 255 3.44 -3.08 -20.82
CA ILE A 255 4.64 -3.08 -19.97
C ILE A 255 5.05 -1.64 -19.62
N LYS A 256 5.07 -0.72 -20.60
CA LYS A 256 5.41 0.67 -20.35
C LYS A 256 4.37 1.38 -19.49
N LEU A 257 3.09 1.06 -19.65
CA LEU A 257 2.02 1.55 -18.78
C LEU A 257 2.24 1.10 -17.33
N LYS A 258 2.54 -0.18 -17.10
CA LYS A 258 2.81 -0.74 -15.77
C LYS A 258 4.07 -0.18 -15.12
N ALA A 259 5.02 0.27 -15.93
CA ALA A 259 6.25 0.89 -15.45
C ALA A 259 6.05 2.35 -14.99
N LEU A 260 4.93 3.00 -15.35
CA LEU A 260 4.65 4.35 -14.88
C LEU A 260 4.42 4.36 -13.38
N ARG A 261 5.11 5.28 -12.70
CA ARG A 261 5.07 5.43 -11.24
C ARG A 261 5.31 6.88 -10.83
N ALA A 262 4.94 7.22 -9.61
CA ALA A 262 5.30 8.45 -8.94
C ALA A 262 6.80 8.43 -8.61
N ASP A 263 7.59 9.11 -9.43
CA ASP A 263 9.02 9.30 -9.19
C ASP A 263 9.27 10.33 -8.09
N LEU A 264 8.36 11.30 -7.94
CA LEU A 264 8.44 12.35 -6.92
C LEU A 264 7.04 12.73 -6.41
N TYR A 265 6.88 12.84 -5.09
CA TYR A 265 5.71 13.47 -4.47
C TYR A 265 6.01 14.93 -4.13
N PRO A 266 4.98 15.79 -4.05
CA PRO A 266 5.16 17.21 -3.71
C PRO A 266 5.85 17.42 -2.36
N ASP A 267 5.58 16.57 -1.38
CA ASP A 267 6.11 16.58 -0.01
C ASP A 267 7.29 15.62 0.22
N ASP A 268 7.87 15.05 -0.84
CA ASP A 268 9.20 14.45 -0.74
C ASP A 268 10.23 15.52 -0.30
N VAL A 269 11.33 15.09 0.33
CA VAL A 269 12.46 16.00 0.68
C VAL A 269 12.96 16.77 -0.56
N GLU A 270 12.94 16.11 -1.72
CA GLU A 270 13.32 16.70 -2.99
C GLU A 270 12.13 17.25 -3.80
N GLY A 271 10.93 17.24 -3.22
CA GLY A 271 9.66 17.60 -3.85
C GLY A 271 9.46 19.11 -4.07
N PRO A 272 8.59 19.49 -5.02
CA PRO A 272 8.27 20.91 -5.30
C PRO A 272 7.30 21.58 -4.32
N GLY A 273 6.73 20.84 -3.37
CA GLY A 273 5.70 21.31 -2.45
C GLY A 273 4.30 21.37 -3.06
N PHE A 274 3.27 21.21 -2.22
CA PHE A 274 1.87 21.27 -2.67
C PHE A 274 1.44 22.67 -3.13
N SER A 275 2.16 23.74 -2.77
CA SER A 275 1.95 25.08 -3.31
C SER A 275 2.16 25.14 -4.83
N GLU A 276 3.12 24.37 -5.36
CA GLU A 276 3.40 24.31 -6.79
C GLU A 276 2.30 23.54 -7.54
N VAL A 277 1.77 22.48 -6.90
CA VAL A 277 0.67 21.68 -7.43
C VAL A 277 -0.60 22.49 -7.66
N LYS A 278 -0.86 23.53 -6.83
CA LYS A 278 -2.04 24.39 -6.98
C LYS A 278 -2.14 25.06 -8.34
N LYS A 279 -1.02 25.29 -9.03
CA LYS A 279 -1.01 25.87 -10.40
C LYS A 279 -1.72 24.99 -11.42
N TRP A 280 -1.76 23.68 -11.17
CA TRP A 280 -2.39 22.69 -12.04
C TRP A 280 -3.84 22.38 -11.64
N LYS A 281 -4.30 22.90 -10.50
CA LYS A 281 -5.67 22.74 -10.01
C LYS A 281 -6.61 23.50 -10.96
N GLY A 282 -7.35 22.75 -11.79
CA GLY A 282 -8.23 23.31 -12.82
C GLY A 282 -7.59 23.50 -14.20
N ALA A 283 -6.29 23.19 -14.36
CA ALA A 283 -5.66 23.14 -15.68
C ALA A 283 -6.21 21.96 -16.50
N THR A 284 -6.20 22.10 -17.82
CA THR A 284 -6.54 20.98 -18.73
C THR A 284 -5.32 20.06 -18.88
N PRO A 285 -5.49 18.74 -18.69
CA PRO A 285 -4.39 17.80 -18.93
C PRO A 285 -4.02 17.77 -20.42
N GLU A 286 -2.72 17.66 -20.72
CA GLU A 286 -2.25 17.46 -22.10
C GLU A 286 -2.63 16.09 -22.63
N PHE A 287 -2.57 15.09 -21.75
CA PHE A 287 -2.91 13.71 -22.05
C PHE A 287 -3.76 13.10 -20.94
N THR A 288 -4.62 12.17 -21.32
CA THR A 288 -5.39 11.33 -20.42
C THR A 288 -5.19 9.89 -20.83
N VAL A 289 -4.80 9.05 -19.87
CA VAL A 289 -4.74 7.60 -20.04
C VAL A 289 -5.88 6.99 -19.26
N SER A 290 -6.79 6.29 -19.93
CA SER A 290 -7.89 5.55 -19.32
C SER A 290 -7.66 4.06 -19.50
N VAL A 291 -7.77 3.30 -18.41
CA VAL A 291 -7.48 1.87 -18.40
C VAL A 291 -8.65 1.14 -17.77
N ALA A 292 -9.20 0.17 -18.52
CA ALA A 292 -10.28 -0.69 -18.04
C ALA A 292 -9.78 -2.11 -17.86
N HIS A 293 -10.16 -2.72 -16.75
CA HIS A 293 -9.81 -4.09 -16.37
C HIS A 293 -10.98 -5.05 -16.57
N SER A 294 -10.67 -6.35 -16.60
CA SER A 294 -11.69 -7.40 -16.73
C SER A 294 -12.64 -7.51 -15.54
N ASP A 295 -12.27 -6.99 -14.36
CA ASP A 295 -13.08 -6.97 -13.13
C ASP A 295 -13.98 -5.71 -13.01
N SER A 296 -14.10 -4.96 -14.11
CA SER A 296 -14.78 -3.67 -14.20
C SER A 296 -14.14 -2.56 -13.36
N GLN A 297 -12.88 -2.69 -12.95
CA GLN A 297 -12.11 -1.53 -12.47
C GLN A 297 -11.77 -0.64 -13.66
N GLU A 298 -12.00 0.66 -13.50
CA GLU A 298 -11.45 1.67 -14.39
C GLU A 298 -10.64 2.67 -13.58
N TRP A 299 -9.49 3.05 -14.13
CA TRP A 299 -8.70 4.13 -13.59
C TRP A 299 -8.22 5.03 -14.71
N LYS A 300 -7.96 6.28 -14.34
CA LYS A 300 -7.56 7.34 -15.24
C LYS A 300 -6.31 8.01 -14.69
N LEU A 301 -5.39 8.36 -15.59
CA LEU A 301 -4.22 9.17 -15.31
C LEU A 301 -4.27 10.41 -16.19
N SER A 302 -4.50 11.56 -15.56
CA SER A 302 -4.44 12.87 -16.22
C SER A 302 -3.00 13.37 -16.12
N ILE A 303 -2.41 13.73 -17.25
CA ILE A 303 -0.99 14.07 -17.40
C ILE A 303 -0.90 15.51 -17.87
N TYR A 304 -0.20 16.34 -17.12
CA TYR A 304 -0.14 17.79 -17.30
C TYR A 304 1.14 18.21 -18.05
N PRO A 305 1.21 19.48 -18.51
CA PRO A 305 2.42 20.02 -19.13
C PRO A 305 3.67 19.80 -18.30
N ARG A 306 4.79 19.58 -18.99
CA ARG A 306 6.09 19.34 -18.37
C ARG A 306 6.55 20.54 -17.53
N VAL A 307 7.26 20.24 -16.45
CA VAL A 307 7.89 21.20 -15.54
C VAL A 307 9.35 20.83 -15.30
N GLU A 308 10.20 21.84 -15.12
CA GLU A 308 11.57 21.63 -14.69
C GLU A 308 11.68 21.80 -13.18
N TRP A 309 12.29 20.81 -12.52
CA TRP A 309 12.53 20.84 -11.09
C TRP A 309 13.91 20.24 -10.79
N LYS A 310 14.75 21.00 -10.09
CA LYS A 310 16.11 20.59 -9.69
C LYS A 310 16.93 19.97 -10.84
N GLY A 311 16.86 20.56 -12.03
CA GLY A 311 17.61 20.13 -13.22
C GLY A 311 17.08 18.87 -13.90
N LYS A 312 15.89 18.39 -13.54
CA LYS A 312 15.19 17.28 -14.20
C LYS A 312 13.83 17.73 -14.71
N THR A 313 13.36 17.09 -15.77
CA THR A 313 12.04 17.36 -16.34
C THR A 313 11.04 16.33 -15.85
N TYR A 314 9.93 16.81 -15.32
CA TYR A 314 8.84 16.00 -14.80
C TYR A 314 7.52 16.38 -15.45
N ARG A 315 6.54 15.48 -15.37
CA ARG A 315 5.14 15.76 -15.64
C ARG A 315 4.32 15.60 -14.38
N PRO A 316 3.56 16.62 -13.97
CA PRO A 316 2.53 16.45 -12.96
C PRO A 316 1.49 15.46 -13.48
N VAL A 317 1.03 14.57 -12.60
CA VAL A 317 0.00 13.59 -12.92
C VAL A 317 -1.02 13.50 -11.80
N LEU A 318 -2.27 13.26 -12.16
CA LEU A 318 -3.39 13.04 -11.27
C LEU A 318 -4.02 11.70 -11.61
N ARG A 319 -4.02 10.78 -10.65
CA ARG A 319 -4.65 9.45 -10.81
C ARG A 319 -6.01 9.42 -10.14
N GLU A 320 -6.97 8.84 -10.85
CA GLU A 320 -8.34 8.66 -10.39
C GLU A 320 -8.73 7.19 -10.54
N ILE A 321 -9.19 6.56 -9.46
CA ILE A 321 -9.76 5.21 -9.44
C ILE A 321 -11.24 5.36 -9.11
N SER A 322 -12.07 5.66 -10.12
CA SER A 322 -13.47 6.02 -9.91
C SER A 322 -14.31 4.83 -9.44
N PRO A 323 -15.27 5.01 -8.52
CA PRO A 323 -15.58 6.23 -7.75
C PRO A 323 -14.85 6.31 -6.38
N TYR A 324 -13.80 5.50 -6.18
CA TYR A 324 -13.23 5.23 -4.87
C TYR A 324 -12.16 6.22 -4.41
N LEU A 325 -11.28 6.65 -5.32
CA LEU A 325 -10.09 7.41 -4.98
C LEU A 325 -9.77 8.44 -6.07
N SER A 326 -9.51 9.67 -5.66
CA SER A 326 -8.83 10.68 -6.47
C SER A 326 -7.60 11.10 -5.71
N GLU A 327 -6.42 10.82 -6.26
CA GLU A 327 -5.16 11.10 -5.57
C GLU A 327 -4.82 12.58 -5.64
N SER A 328 -4.00 13.05 -4.73
CA SER A 328 -3.27 14.31 -4.92
C SER A 328 -2.24 14.15 -6.04
N MET A 329 -1.81 15.26 -6.67
CA MET A 329 -0.87 15.14 -7.77
C MET A 329 0.47 14.56 -7.32
N SER A 330 1.09 13.82 -8.22
CA SER A 330 2.48 13.35 -8.12
C SER A 330 3.21 13.69 -9.43
N PHE A 331 4.49 13.34 -9.52
CA PHE A 331 5.31 13.66 -10.67
C PHE A 331 5.96 12.42 -11.27
N VAL A 332 5.94 12.34 -12.59
CA VAL A 332 6.59 11.28 -13.39
C VAL A 332 7.75 11.88 -14.14
N ASN A 333 8.87 11.18 -14.22
CA ASN A 333 9.97 11.60 -15.08
C ASN A 333 9.52 11.67 -16.55
N GLU A 334 9.87 12.75 -17.24
CA GLU A 334 9.58 12.94 -18.67
C GLU A 334 10.04 11.75 -19.52
N GLU A 335 11.22 11.18 -19.24
CA GLU A 335 11.76 10.04 -19.98
C GLU A 335 10.84 8.81 -19.88
N SER A 336 10.38 8.49 -18.67
CA SER A 336 9.43 7.39 -18.43
C SER A 336 8.13 7.60 -19.21
N PHE A 337 7.61 8.84 -19.20
CA PHE A 337 6.42 9.18 -19.96
C PHE A 337 6.63 9.10 -21.48
N GLN A 338 7.76 9.59 -21.99
CA GLN A 338 8.09 9.51 -23.42
C GLN A 338 8.20 8.06 -23.88
N ASN A 339 8.83 7.18 -23.10
CA ASN A 339 8.88 5.75 -23.39
C ASN A 339 7.49 5.12 -23.50
N PHE A 340 6.57 5.50 -22.61
CA PHE A 340 5.15 5.11 -22.70
C PHE A 340 4.46 5.66 -23.95
N LEU A 341 4.64 6.95 -24.24
CA LEU A 341 4.03 7.64 -25.38
C LEU A 341 4.50 7.05 -26.72
N GLN A 342 5.80 6.77 -26.86
CA GLN A 342 6.36 6.14 -28.06
C GLN A 342 5.77 4.75 -28.29
N SER A 343 5.58 3.95 -27.24
CA SER A 343 4.93 2.65 -27.34
C SER A 343 3.44 2.78 -27.77
N ALA A 344 2.73 3.78 -27.26
CA ALA A 344 1.37 4.11 -27.72
C ALA A 344 1.34 4.49 -29.21
N LEU A 345 2.31 5.28 -29.69
CA LEU A 345 2.40 5.67 -31.09
C LEU A 345 2.65 4.46 -32.01
N ARG A 346 3.41 3.46 -31.57
CA ARG A 346 3.59 2.19 -32.30
C ARG A 346 2.27 1.43 -32.46
N VAL A 347 1.38 1.47 -31.47
CA VAL A 347 0.02 0.90 -31.56
C VAL A 347 -0.82 1.65 -32.61
N LYS A 348 -0.67 2.97 -32.72
CA LYS A 348 -1.34 3.78 -33.75
C LYS A 348 -0.80 3.48 -35.15
N SER A 349 0.49 3.24 -35.33
CA SER A 349 1.09 2.97 -36.65
C SER A 349 1.09 1.49 -37.04
N ALA A 350 0.75 0.57 -36.13
CA ALA A 350 0.78 -0.87 -36.40
C ALA A 350 -0.15 -1.29 -37.55
N SER A 351 0.38 -2.13 -38.44
CA SER A 351 -0.38 -2.80 -39.49
C SER A 351 -1.14 -4.00 -38.91
N ARG A 352 -2.11 -4.51 -39.68
CA ARG A 352 -2.85 -5.72 -39.34
C ARG A 352 -1.89 -6.91 -39.22
N TYR A 353 -1.96 -7.61 -38.09
CA TYR A 353 -1.26 -8.86 -37.90
C TYR A 353 -2.08 -10.02 -38.47
N GLU A 354 -1.55 -10.68 -39.49
CA GLU A 354 -2.06 -11.98 -39.95
C GLU A 354 -1.36 -13.07 -39.13
N ARG A 355 -2.15 -13.85 -38.38
CA ARG A 355 -1.59 -14.99 -37.64
C ARG A 355 -1.02 -15.97 -38.67
N PRO A 356 0.18 -16.54 -38.44
CA PRO A 356 0.67 -17.63 -39.27
C PRO A 356 -0.39 -18.73 -39.28
N ASN A 357 -0.82 -19.14 -40.47
CA ASN A 357 -1.73 -20.28 -40.60
C ASN A 357 -1.05 -21.48 -39.96
N GLN A 358 -1.52 -21.90 -38.79
CA GLN A 358 -1.19 -23.21 -38.25
C GLN A 358 -1.81 -24.23 -39.21
N LYS A 359 -1.02 -24.66 -40.21
CA LYS A 359 -1.30 -25.90 -40.91
C LYS A 359 -1.26 -26.98 -39.82
N ILE A 360 -2.45 -27.48 -39.49
CA ILE A 360 -2.61 -28.73 -38.77
C ILE A 360 -1.89 -29.78 -39.63
N GLN A 361 -0.76 -30.30 -39.14
CA GLN A 361 -0.11 -31.48 -39.69
C GLN A 361 -0.62 -32.71 -38.95
#